data_AF-A0A328T1F8-F1
#
_entry.id   AF-A0A328T1F8-F1
#
_cell.length_a   1.000
_cell.length_b   1.000
_cell.length_c   1.000
_cell.angle_alpha   90.00
_cell.angle_beta   90.00
_cell.angle_gamma   90.00
#
_symmetry.space_group_name_H-M   'P 1'
#
loop_
_entity.id
_entity.type
_entity.pdbx_description
1 polymer ?
#
loop_
_entity_poly.entity_id
_entity_poly.type
_entity_poly.pdbx_seq_one_letter_code
_entity_poly.pdbx_strand_id
1 'polypeptide(L)'
;MEQEFLLRFLEIGAIDLKGDDAKLEKLRATAKDLSAALRKAPSKAVSFTMVAADPNITATDPTIDEAMASLRKQWETVANAFASHPIAILRAILLDAVVQAGRSNDAIAVAFVNTARNALAYAEASDEAEIWREAVSEIETKVDARAETEWATPEMITVDPLQYTPPAPVSTDYGVPSVDKSALRENIFSAAGPWGPNEPNRFQPNQAPQWAPVFADKMSAAIAEALEGMAEELAPSPIDLSGPLSTLAKAVTTHVGKALASFSGATAGLQRRTNLLWWKEALYSPSAHASYLDLPPFEASALMALDLHKQLPTYSPASVSAFLREAIRCLPVEKGSQGNGERDVLSLVHDARTTAFMQPFRMLAAQYTPAPVGRGPLLSLIGHPQGSGAIEEGTLRVHAGMDGSTKMTASEWGTYLFRELQTARAITGSAAKRAKKSGSPTTRAKK
;
A
#
# COMPACT_ATOMS: atom_id res chain seq x y z
N MET A 1 -19.61 -17.85 2.78
CA MET A 1 -19.78 -17.46 4.18
C MET A 1 -18.37 -17.42 4.74
N GLU A 2 -17.88 -16.25 5.17
CA GLU A 2 -16.52 -16.19 5.72
C GLU A 2 -16.44 -17.04 6.99
N GLN A 3 -15.39 -17.85 7.14
CA GLN A 3 -15.24 -18.75 8.27
C GLN A 3 -14.97 -17.94 9.54
N GLU A 4 -15.74 -18.19 10.60
CA GLU A 4 -15.56 -17.57 11.92
C GLU A 4 -14.69 -18.51 12.77
N PHE A 5 -13.47 -18.08 13.10
CA PHE A 5 -12.54 -18.91 13.87
C PHE A 5 -12.99 -19.06 15.32
N LEU A 6 -13.75 -18.10 15.84
CA LEU A 6 -14.40 -18.20 17.15
C LEU A 6 -15.30 -19.45 17.27
N LEU A 7 -16.05 -19.80 16.22
CA LEU A 7 -16.92 -20.99 16.23
C LEU A 7 -16.10 -22.28 16.30
N ARG A 8 -14.95 -22.33 15.64
CA ARG A 8 -14.07 -23.50 15.63
C ARG A 8 -13.60 -23.85 17.06
N PHE A 9 -13.39 -22.83 17.91
CA PHE A 9 -13.07 -23.03 19.33
C PHE A 9 -14.24 -23.66 20.11
N LEU A 10 -15.50 -23.36 19.76
CA LEU A 10 -16.68 -24.03 20.34
C LEU A 10 -16.77 -25.48 19.86
N GLU A 11 -16.52 -25.72 18.57
CA GLU A 11 -16.62 -27.04 17.94
C GLU A 11 -15.65 -28.06 18.55
N ILE A 12 -14.43 -27.63 18.91
CA ILE A 12 -13.45 -28.48 19.59
C ILE A 12 -13.63 -28.50 21.11
N GLY A 13 -14.62 -27.78 21.66
CA GLY A 13 -14.88 -27.71 23.10
C GLY A 13 -13.85 -26.89 23.90
N ALA A 14 -12.99 -26.11 23.24
CA ALA A 14 -12.01 -25.23 23.90
C ALA A 14 -12.70 -24.07 24.65
N ILE A 15 -13.91 -23.70 24.23
CA ILE A 15 -14.79 -22.77 24.93
C ILE A 15 -16.20 -23.37 25.04
N ASP A 16 -16.90 -23.09 26.13
CA ASP A 16 -18.28 -23.53 26.36
C ASP A 16 -19.16 -22.35 26.77
N LEU A 17 -20.24 -22.13 26.01
CA LEU A 17 -21.24 -21.07 26.26
C LEU A 17 -22.52 -21.61 26.91
N LYS A 18 -22.55 -22.91 27.26
CA LYS A 18 -23.69 -23.63 27.83
C LYS A 18 -24.95 -23.55 26.95
N GLY A 19 -24.76 -23.60 25.62
CA GLY A 19 -25.84 -23.61 24.62
C GLY A 19 -26.64 -22.30 24.52
N ASP A 20 -26.04 -21.16 24.87
CA ASP A 20 -26.71 -19.85 24.85
C ASP A 20 -26.22 -18.99 23.67
N ASP A 21 -26.99 -19.01 22.57
CA ASP A 21 -26.69 -18.26 21.35
C ASP A 21 -26.62 -16.74 21.58
N ALA A 22 -27.32 -16.20 22.59
CA ALA A 22 -27.23 -14.78 22.92
C ALA A 22 -25.85 -14.40 23.47
N LYS A 23 -25.11 -15.35 24.09
CA LYS A 23 -23.71 -15.13 24.46
C LYS A 23 -22.81 -15.15 23.24
N LEU A 24 -23.04 -16.05 22.30
CA LEU A 24 -22.27 -16.14 21.06
C LEU A 24 -22.34 -14.83 20.26
N GLU A 25 -23.54 -14.25 20.11
CA GLU A 25 -23.70 -12.95 19.44
C GLU A 25 -22.91 -11.82 20.11
N LYS A 26 -22.82 -11.82 21.45
CA LYS A 26 -21.99 -10.85 22.18
C LYS A 26 -20.50 -11.04 21.92
N LEU A 27 -20.04 -12.30 21.80
CA LEU A 27 -18.65 -12.59 21.45
C LEU A 27 -18.34 -12.14 20.02
N ARG A 28 -19.22 -12.43 19.06
CA ARG A 28 -19.12 -11.96 17.66
C ARG A 28 -19.05 -10.44 17.57
N ALA A 29 -19.94 -9.74 18.28
CA ALA A 29 -19.95 -8.29 18.34
C ALA A 29 -18.63 -7.75 18.91
N THR A 30 -18.10 -8.39 19.96
CA THR A 30 -16.80 -8.04 20.56
C THR A 30 -15.64 -8.24 19.56
N ALA A 31 -15.59 -9.37 18.86
CA ALA A 31 -14.56 -9.65 17.85
C ALA A 31 -14.61 -8.62 16.71
N LYS A 32 -15.81 -8.24 16.27
CA LYS A 32 -16.02 -7.21 15.24
C LYS A 32 -15.54 -5.83 15.69
N ASP A 33 -15.83 -5.44 16.92
CA ASP A 33 -15.39 -4.17 17.51
C ASP A 33 -13.86 -4.11 17.65
N LEU A 34 -13.26 -5.19 18.16
CA LEU A 34 -11.82 -5.32 18.27
C LEU A 34 -11.16 -5.31 16.89
N SER A 35 -11.73 -5.99 15.90
CA SER A 35 -11.27 -5.93 14.51
C SER A 35 -11.30 -4.50 13.95
N ALA A 36 -12.38 -3.75 14.21
CA ALA A 36 -12.49 -2.35 13.81
C ALA A 36 -11.48 -1.45 14.53
N ALA A 37 -11.22 -1.68 15.82
CA ALA A 37 -10.19 -1.00 16.59
C ALA A 37 -8.78 -1.32 16.06
N LEU A 38 -8.52 -2.58 15.72
CA LEU A 38 -7.26 -3.04 15.18
C LEU A 38 -6.95 -2.41 13.81
N ARG A 39 -7.96 -2.23 12.95
CA ARG A 39 -7.81 -1.46 11.70
C ARG A 39 -7.46 0.01 11.95
N LYS A 40 -7.80 0.59 13.11
CA LYS A 40 -7.39 1.94 13.51
C LYS A 40 -5.98 1.97 14.08
N ALA A 41 -5.56 0.91 14.77
CA ALA A 41 -4.23 0.75 15.35
C ALA A 41 -3.56 -0.58 14.94
N PRO A 42 -3.06 -0.71 13.69
CA PRO A 42 -2.49 -1.96 13.18
C PRO A 42 -1.31 -2.52 13.99
N SER A 43 -0.62 -1.66 14.76
CA SER A 43 0.50 -2.07 15.61
C SER A 43 0.13 -3.12 16.66
N LYS A 44 -1.15 -3.17 17.08
CA LYS A 44 -1.65 -4.16 18.05
C LYS A 44 -1.79 -5.57 17.47
N ALA A 45 -1.67 -5.75 16.15
CA ALA A 45 -1.85 -7.06 15.51
C ALA A 45 -0.88 -8.10 16.06
N VAL A 46 0.34 -7.65 16.41
CA VAL A 46 1.38 -8.51 16.97
C VAL A 46 0.96 -9.05 18.34
N SER A 47 0.61 -8.18 19.29
CA SER A 47 0.22 -8.62 20.64
C SER A 47 -1.07 -9.43 20.62
N PHE A 48 -2.05 -9.05 19.79
CA PHE A 48 -3.29 -9.82 19.62
C PHE A 48 -3.00 -11.24 19.13
N THR A 49 -2.13 -11.39 18.12
CA THR A 49 -1.76 -12.69 17.58
C THR A 49 -1.01 -13.54 18.59
N MET A 50 0.00 -12.96 19.28
CA MET A 50 0.81 -13.70 20.24
C MET A 50 0.02 -14.11 21.49
N VAL A 51 -0.88 -13.25 21.97
CA VAL A 51 -1.76 -13.56 23.12
C VAL A 51 -2.80 -14.59 22.74
N ALA A 52 -3.40 -14.50 21.56
CA ALA A 52 -4.30 -15.53 21.07
C ALA A 52 -3.60 -16.90 20.95
N ALA A 53 -2.34 -16.93 20.51
CA ALA A 53 -1.59 -18.17 20.30
C ALA A 53 -1.12 -18.86 21.59
N ASP A 54 -1.06 -18.17 22.73
CA ASP A 54 -0.52 -18.72 23.99
C ASP A 54 -1.64 -19.18 24.95
N PRO A 55 -1.88 -20.50 25.10
CA PRO A 55 -2.89 -21.00 26.04
C PRO A 55 -2.56 -20.69 27.50
N ASN A 56 -1.29 -20.45 27.81
CA ASN A 56 -0.78 -20.23 29.16
C ASN A 56 -0.55 -18.73 29.46
N ILE A 57 -1.17 -17.83 28.68
CA ILE A 57 -1.06 -16.39 28.89
C ILE A 57 -1.66 -15.96 30.24
N THR A 58 -0.99 -15.03 30.92
CA THR A 58 -1.44 -14.54 32.22
C THR A 58 -2.66 -13.63 32.09
N ALA A 59 -3.56 -13.71 33.06
CA ALA A 59 -4.78 -12.90 33.10
C ALA A 59 -4.53 -11.40 33.31
N THR A 60 -3.28 -11.00 33.56
CA THR A 60 -2.82 -9.63 33.78
C THR A 60 -2.11 -9.05 32.56
N ASP A 61 -2.05 -9.77 31.43
CA ASP A 61 -1.48 -9.20 30.20
C ASP A 61 -2.36 -8.02 29.72
N PRO A 62 -1.76 -6.87 29.35
CA PRO A 62 -2.50 -5.69 28.91
C PRO A 62 -3.48 -5.94 27.75
N THR A 63 -3.16 -6.92 26.88
CA THR A 63 -4.02 -7.30 25.75
C THR A 63 -5.26 -8.06 26.21
N ILE A 64 -5.12 -8.88 27.26
CA ILE A 64 -6.25 -9.58 27.90
C ILE A 64 -7.17 -8.57 28.57
N ASP A 65 -6.63 -7.59 29.28
CA ASP A 65 -7.40 -6.51 29.89
C ASP A 65 -8.15 -5.67 28.84
N GLU A 66 -7.51 -5.36 27.71
CA GLU A 66 -8.14 -4.68 26.57
C GLU A 66 -9.29 -5.50 25.97
N ALA A 67 -9.07 -6.80 25.75
CA ALA A 67 -10.09 -7.70 25.22
C ALA A 67 -11.28 -7.81 26.19
N MET A 68 -11.01 -7.92 27.50
CA MET A 68 -12.04 -7.97 28.52
C MET A 68 -12.83 -6.66 28.61
N ALA A 69 -12.15 -5.52 28.53
CA ALA A 69 -12.82 -4.22 28.53
C ALA A 69 -13.75 -4.06 27.31
N SER A 70 -13.37 -4.63 26.17
CA SER A 70 -14.24 -4.67 24.98
C SER A 70 -15.41 -5.63 25.16
N LEU A 71 -15.17 -6.82 25.72
CA LEU A 71 -16.22 -7.80 26.01
C LEU A 71 -17.26 -7.26 26.99
N ARG A 72 -16.85 -6.54 28.04
CA ARG A 72 -17.76 -5.93 29.03
C ARG A 72 -18.72 -4.91 28.42
N LYS A 73 -18.37 -4.27 27.30
CA LYS A 73 -19.27 -3.35 26.59
C LYS A 73 -20.42 -4.07 25.89
N GLN A 74 -20.19 -5.31 25.46
CA GLN A 74 -21.20 -6.15 24.80
C GLN A 74 -21.90 -7.10 25.80
N TRP A 75 -21.24 -7.43 26.90
CA TRP A 75 -21.72 -8.32 27.94
C TRP A 75 -21.43 -7.77 29.34
N GLU A 76 -22.29 -6.88 29.82
CA GLU A 76 -22.14 -6.22 31.12
C GLU A 76 -22.08 -7.22 32.30
N THR A 77 -22.86 -8.30 32.24
CA THR A 77 -22.94 -9.33 33.30
C THR A 77 -21.86 -10.42 33.19
N VAL A 78 -20.84 -10.25 32.35
CA VAL A 78 -19.77 -11.25 32.18
C VAL A 78 -19.03 -11.57 33.49
N ALA A 79 -18.90 -10.59 34.39
CA ALA A 79 -18.29 -10.78 35.71
C ALA A 79 -19.12 -11.69 36.63
N ASN A 80 -20.42 -11.81 36.39
CA ASN A 80 -21.28 -12.76 37.13
C ASN A 80 -21.17 -14.18 36.54
N ALA A 81 -20.76 -14.29 35.27
CA ALA A 81 -20.61 -15.58 34.58
C ALA A 81 -19.24 -16.22 34.83
N PHE A 82 -18.19 -15.41 35.03
CA PHE A 82 -16.82 -15.88 35.24
C PHE A 82 -16.18 -15.16 36.44
N ALA A 83 -15.67 -15.94 37.40
CA ALA A 83 -15.00 -15.42 38.59
C ALA A 83 -13.64 -14.76 38.27
N SER A 84 -13.02 -15.14 37.15
CA SER A 84 -11.76 -14.59 36.62
C SER A 84 -11.90 -14.27 35.13
N HIS A 85 -10.89 -13.62 34.54
CA HIS A 85 -10.84 -13.42 33.09
C HIS A 85 -11.00 -14.77 32.35
N PRO A 86 -11.98 -14.92 31.44
CA PRO A 86 -12.17 -16.16 30.70
C PRO A 86 -11.15 -16.25 29.55
N ILE A 87 -9.91 -16.65 29.86
CA ILE A 87 -8.77 -16.59 28.95
C ILE A 87 -9.03 -17.28 27.60
N ALA A 88 -9.59 -18.49 27.60
CA ALA A 88 -9.89 -19.22 26.37
C ALA A 88 -10.88 -18.45 25.46
N ILE A 89 -11.92 -17.84 26.05
CA ILE A 89 -12.90 -17.00 25.32
C ILE A 89 -12.22 -15.77 24.74
N LEU A 90 -11.40 -15.07 25.53
CA LEU A 90 -10.70 -13.86 25.10
C LEU A 90 -9.69 -14.17 23.98
N ARG A 91 -8.96 -15.29 24.07
CA ARG A 91 -8.04 -15.76 23.02
C ARG A 91 -8.76 -16.05 21.71
N ALA A 92 -9.89 -16.76 21.76
CA ALA A 92 -10.70 -17.08 20.58
C ALA A 92 -11.24 -15.80 19.91
N ILE A 93 -11.72 -14.83 20.70
CA ILE A 93 -12.16 -13.51 20.22
C ILE A 93 -11.01 -12.74 19.57
N LEU A 94 -9.81 -12.76 20.17
CA LEU A 94 -8.64 -12.07 19.64
C LEU A 94 -8.18 -12.65 18.31
N LEU A 95 -8.13 -13.98 18.17
CA LEU A 95 -7.84 -14.64 16.89
C LEU A 95 -8.85 -14.23 15.82
N ASP A 96 -10.14 -14.33 16.12
CA ASP A 96 -11.19 -14.00 15.16
C ASP A 96 -11.12 -12.52 14.74
N ALA A 97 -10.88 -11.62 15.71
CA ALA A 97 -10.71 -10.19 15.45
C ALA A 97 -9.50 -9.88 14.53
N VAL A 98 -8.35 -10.53 14.74
CA VAL A 98 -7.15 -10.29 13.93
C VAL A 98 -7.29 -10.85 12.51
N VAL A 99 -7.90 -12.02 12.35
CA VAL A 99 -8.18 -12.60 11.03
C VAL A 99 -9.17 -11.71 10.27
N GLN A 100 -10.30 -11.31 10.89
CA GLN A 100 -11.25 -10.38 10.28
C GLN A 100 -10.61 -9.04 9.87
N ALA A 101 -9.65 -8.55 10.66
CA ALA A 101 -8.93 -7.34 10.32
C ALA A 101 -7.96 -7.57 9.15
N GLY A 102 -7.24 -8.70 9.15
CA GLY A 102 -6.30 -9.12 8.11
C GLY A 102 -6.95 -9.30 6.73
N ARG A 103 -8.16 -9.88 6.66
CA ARG A 103 -8.94 -9.99 5.41
C ARG A 103 -9.06 -8.65 4.67
N SER A 104 -9.31 -7.59 5.44
CA SER A 104 -9.55 -6.23 4.95
C SER A 104 -8.33 -5.32 4.87
N ASN A 105 -7.19 -5.70 5.48
CA ASN A 105 -6.02 -4.84 5.61
C ASN A 105 -4.73 -5.65 5.46
N ASP A 106 -4.05 -5.47 4.33
CA ASP A 106 -2.85 -6.23 3.97
C ASP A 106 -1.69 -6.06 4.96
N ALA A 107 -1.57 -4.90 5.62
CA ALA A 107 -0.53 -4.71 6.63
C ALA A 107 -0.77 -5.55 7.90
N ILE A 108 -2.04 -5.69 8.29
CA ILE A 108 -2.44 -6.56 9.41
C ILE A 108 -2.29 -8.02 9.00
N ALA A 109 -2.61 -8.36 7.74
CA ALA A 109 -2.43 -9.71 7.21
C ALA A 109 -0.96 -10.17 7.27
N VAL A 110 -0.02 -9.32 6.82
CA VAL A 110 1.42 -9.59 6.91
C VAL A 110 1.86 -9.77 8.36
N ALA A 111 1.41 -8.88 9.26
CA ALA A 111 1.75 -8.95 10.67
C ALA A 111 1.25 -10.25 11.31
N PHE A 112 -0.01 -10.61 11.07
CA PHE A 112 -0.63 -11.84 11.58
C PHE A 112 0.15 -13.09 11.15
N VAL A 113 0.37 -13.28 9.85
CA VAL A 113 1.03 -14.49 9.32
C VAL A 113 2.44 -14.64 9.88
N ASN A 114 3.26 -13.58 9.79
CA ASN A 114 4.65 -13.63 10.26
C ASN A 114 4.74 -13.84 11.78
N THR A 115 3.89 -13.18 12.55
CA THR A 115 3.86 -13.34 14.01
C THR A 115 3.32 -14.71 14.41
N ALA A 116 2.26 -15.22 13.78
CA ALA A 116 1.72 -16.55 14.05
C ALA A 116 2.74 -17.64 13.73
N ARG A 117 3.44 -17.54 12.59
CA ARG A 117 4.50 -18.48 12.20
C ARG A 117 5.66 -18.54 13.19
N ASN A 118 5.91 -17.45 13.91
CA ASN A 118 6.92 -17.40 14.97
C ASN A 118 6.37 -17.94 16.30
N ALA A 119 5.20 -17.47 16.73
CA ALA A 119 4.59 -17.87 17.99
C ALA A 119 4.26 -19.38 18.04
N LEU A 120 3.73 -19.93 16.94
CA LEU A 120 3.30 -21.32 16.86
C LEU A 120 4.46 -22.31 16.68
N ALA A 121 5.63 -21.86 16.21
CA ALA A 121 6.78 -22.74 16.02
C ALA A 121 7.29 -23.35 17.33
N TYR A 122 7.04 -22.66 18.45
CA TYR A 122 7.47 -23.03 19.79
C TYR A 122 6.30 -23.11 20.79
N ALA A 123 5.07 -23.12 20.28
CA ALA A 123 3.89 -23.33 21.10
C ALA A 123 3.72 -24.82 21.43
N GLU A 124 3.15 -25.12 22.59
CA GLU A 124 2.77 -26.49 22.94
C GLU A 124 1.72 -27.00 21.94
N ALA A 125 1.83 -28.29 21.58
CA ALA A 125 0.84 -28.93 20.72
C ALA A 125 -0.53 -28.90 21.43
N SER A 126 -1.51 -28.31 20.77
CA SER A 126 -2.86 -28.10 21.29
C SER A 126 -3.89 -28.62 20.28
N ASP A 127 -5.07 -28.98 20.77
CA ASP A 127 -6.24 -29.31 19.94
C ASP A 127 -6.66 -28.13 19.03
N GLU A 128 -6.15 -26.93 19.30
CA GLU A 128 -6.31 -25.71 18.48
C GLU A 128 -5.43 -25.70 17.21
N ALA A 129 -4.51 -26.65 17.03
CA ALA A 129 -3.49 -26.60 15.96
C ALA A 129 -4.09 -26.53 14.55
N GLU A 130 -5.20 -27.22 14.29
CA GLU A 130 -5.89 -27.16 12.99
C GLU A 130 -6.50 -25.79 12.75
N ILE A 131 -7.10 -25.18 13.79
CA ILE A 131 -7.72 -23.85 13.72
C ILE A 131 -6.67 -22.82 13.30
N TRP A 132 -5.49 -22.88 13.92
CA TRP A 132 -4.37 -22.01 13.58
C TRP A 132 -3.82 -22.27 12.18
N ARG A 133 -3.74 -23.53 11.75
CA ARG A 133 -3.27 -23.88 10.40
C ARG A 133 -4.20 -23.30 9.33
N GLU A 134 -5.51 -23.46 9.51
CA GLU A 134 -6.54 -22.90 8.61
C GLU A 134 -6.46 -21.36 8.59
N ALA A 135 -6.41 -20.72 9.76
CA ALA A 135 -6.34 -19.26 9.87
C ALA A 135 -5.09 -18.67 9.20
N VAL A 136 -3.92 -19.26 9.46
CA VAL A 136 -2.66 -18.83 8.84
C VAL A 136 -2.70 -19.05 7.34
N SER A 137 -3.14 -20.23 6.88
CA SER A 137 -3.19 -20.56 5.45
C SER A 137 -4.13 -19.65 4.65
N GLU A 138 -5.29 -19.29 5.21
CA GLU A 138 -6.24 -18.37 4.58
C GLU A 138 -5.59 -17.00 4.31
N ILE A 139 -5.00 -16.41 5.35
CA ILE A 139 -4.41 -15.07 5.26
C ILE A 139 -3.09 -15.08 4.48
N GLU A 140 -2.28 -16.12 4.62
CA GLU A 140 -1.02 -16.30 3.89
C GLU A 140 -1.25 -16.37 2.38
N THR A 141 -2.28 -17.10 1.92
CA THR A 141 -2.64 -17.18 0.49
C THR A 141 -2.90 -15.79 -0.11
N LYS A 142 -3.58 -14.91 0.65
CA LYS A 142 -3.83 -13.52 0.24
C LYS A 142 -2.54 -12.69 0.20
N VAL A 143 -1.69 -12.83 1.23
CA VAL A 143 -0.41 -12.10 1.32
C VAL A 143 0.52 -12.52 0.19
N ASP A 144 0.63 -13.82 -0.09
CA ASP A 144 1.47 -14.36 -1.16
C ASP A 144 0.96 -13.93 -2.54
N ALA A 145 -0.35 -14.00 -2.81
CA ALA A 145 -0.89 -13.52 -4.09
C ALA A 145 -0.56 -12.03 -4.35
N ARG A 146 -0.60 -11.21 -3.30
CA ARG A 146 -0.19 -9.80 -3.37
C ARG A 146 1.31 -9.66 -3.62
N ALA A 147 2.13 -10.44 -2.91
CA ALA A 147 3.58 -10.41 -3.05
C ALA A 147 4.02 -10.88 -4.44
N GLU A 148 3.48 -11.98 -4.96
CA GLU A 148 3.79 -12.48 -6.30
C GLU A 148 3.45 -11.45 -7.40
N THR A 149 2.34 -10.70 -7.24
CA THR A 149 2.01 -9.61 -8.15
C THR A 149 3.07 -8.49 -8.13
N GLU A 150 3.55 -8.10 -6.94
CA GLU A 150 4.57 -7.05 -6.78
C GLU A 150 5.97 -7.50 -7.24
N TRP A 151 6.20 -8.81 -7.26
CA TRP A 151 7.45 -9.46 -7.63
C TRP A 151 7.44 -10.04 -9.05
N ALA A 152 6.36 -9.89 -9.80
CA ALA A 152 6.26 -10.45 -11.15
C ALA A 152 7.38 -9.92 -12.07
N THR A 153 8.00 -10.85 -12.81
CA THR A 153 8.91 -10.55 -13.94
C THR A 153 8.26 -11.08 -15.20
N PRO A 154 7.42 -10.29 -15.88
CA PRO A 154 6.74 -10.75 -17.08
C PRO A 154 7.77 -11.06 -18.17
N GLU A 155 7.59 -12.18 -18.87
CA GLU A 155 8.44 -12.56 -20.02
C GLU A 155 8.31 -11.56 -21.17
N MET A 156 7.13 -10.95 -21.32
CA MET A 156 6.85 -9.93 -22.32
C MET A 156 6.11 -8.76 -21.67
N ILE A 157 6.61 -7.55 -21.88
CA ILE A 157 5.94 -6.32 -21.44
C ILE A 157 4.99 -5.92 -22.56
N THR A 158 3.70 -6.18 -22.37
CA THR A 158 2.66 -5.71 -23.28
C THR A 158 2.20 -4.32 -22.86
N VAL A 159 2.10 -3.42 -23.83
CA VAL A 159 1.54 -2.09 -23.62
C VAL A 159 0.23 -2.03 -24.41
N ASP A 160 -0.87 -1.77 -23.70
CA ASP A 160 -2.18 -1.61 -24.34
C ASP A 160 -2.13 -0.49 -25.38
N PRO A 161 -2.80 -0.65 -26.55
CA PRO A 161 -2.84 0.39 -27.57
C PRO A 161 -3.34 1.73 -27.01
N LEU A 162 -2.89 2.84 -27.63
CA LEU A 162 -3.41 4.17 -27.31
C LEU A 162 -4.93 4.20 -27.56
N GLN A 163 -5.69 4.34 -26.49
CA GLN A 163 -7.14 4.55 -26.59
C GLN A 163 -7.41 6.03 -26.84
N TYR A 164 -7.50 6.39 -28.12
CA TYR A 164 -7.91 7.71 -28.58
C TYR A 164 -8.95 7.58 -29.68
N THR A 165 -10.08 8.26 -29.52
CA THR A 165 -11.11 8.36 -30.55
C THR A 165 -11.07 9.79 -31.09
N PRO A 166 -10.74 9.98 -32.38
CA PRO A 166 -10.72 11.32 -32.97
C PRO A 166 -12.12 11.94 -32.95
N PRO A 167 -12.23 13.28 -32.79
CA PRO A 167 -13.53 13.96 -32.90
C PRO A 167 -14.12 13.75 -34.29
N ALA A 168 -15.45 13.76 -34.36
CA ALA A 168 -16.16 13.67 -35.63
C ALA A 168 -15.76 14.84 -36.56
N PRO A 169 -15.64 14.60 -37.88
CA PRO A 169 -15.38 15.68 -38.83
C PRO A 169 -16.51 16.71 -38.75
N VAL A 170 -16.14 17.98 -38.57
CA VAL A 170 -17.09 19.09 -38.60
C VAL A 170 -17.46 19.33 -40.05
N SER A 171 -18.71 19.06 -40.43
CA SER A 171 -19.26 19.51 -41.71
C SER A 171 -19.52 21.01 -41.58
N THR A 172 -18.69 21.83 -42.22
CA THR A 172 -18.99 23.27 -42.37
C THR A 172 -20.04 23.42 -43.47
N ASP A 173 -21.30 23.58 -43.08
CA ASP A 173 -22.34 24.06 -43.98
C ASP A 173 -22.07 25.54 -44.28
N TYR A 174 -21.68 25.83 -45.52
CA TYR A 174 -21.57 27.21 -45.99
C TYR A 174 -22.98 27.72 -46.31
N GLY A 175 -23.42 28.76 -45.60
CA GLY A 175 -24.59 29.52 -46.03
C GLY A 175 -24.32 30.15 -47.40
N VAL A 176 -25.32 30.16 -48.29
CA VAL A 176 -25.19 30.89 -49.57
C VAL A 176 -25.08 32.38 -49.22
N PRO A 177 -23.96 33.06 -49.55
CA PRO A 177 -23.80 34.48 -49.24
C PRO A 177 -24.88 35.29 -49.95
N SER A 178 -25.43 36.29 -49.27
CA SER A 178 -26.55 37.09 -49.78
C SER A 178 -26.12 38.53 -49.98
N VAL A 179 -26.16 39.01 -51.22
CA VAL A 179 -25.94 40.42 -51.52
C VAL A 179 -27.15 41.24 -51.09
N ASP A 180 -26.94 42.30 -50.30
CA ASP A 180 -27.95 43.33 -50.07
C ASP A 180 -28.21 44.11 -51.38
N LYS A 181 -29.22 43.65 -52.12
CA LYS A 181 -29.60 44.22 -53.41
C LYS A 181 -30.10 45.66 -53.27
N SER A 182 -30.65 46.04 -52.12
CA SER A 182 -31.07 47.43 -51.84
C SER A 182 -29.86 48.34 -51.74
N ALA A 183 -28.91 48.00 -50.88
CA ALA A 183 -27.69 48.78 -50.68
C ALA A 183 -26.86 48.90 -51.97
N LEU A 184 -26.67 47.79 -52.69
CA LEU A 184 -25.99 47.79 -53.98
C LEU A 184 -26.70 48.71 -54.98
N ARG A 185 -28.03 48.64 -55.07
CA ARG A 185 -28.81 49.51 -55.96
C ARG A 185 -28.66 50.99 -55.60
N GLU A 186 -28.68 51.33 -54.32
CA GLU A 186 -28.50 52.71 -53.85
C GLU A 186 -27.11 53.26 -54.19
N ASN A 187 -26.07 52.44 -54.06
CA ASN A 187 -24.70 52.81 -54.43
C ASN A 187 -24.55 52.99 -55.95
N ILE A 188 -25.15 52.09 -56.76
CA ILE A 188 -25.20 52.22 -58.22
C ILE A 188 -25.96 53.50 -58.64
N PHE A 189 -27.09 53.78 -57.99
CA PHE A 189 -27.88 54.98 -58.26
C PHE A 189 -27.10 56.25 -57.91
N SER A 190 -26.32 56.23 -56.83
CA SER A 190 -25.42 57.32 -56.45
C SER A 190 -24.26 57.49 -57.44
N ALA A 191 -23.72 56.42 -58.01
CA ALA A 191 -22.73 56.51 -59.08
C ALA A 191 -23.30 57.17 -60.36
N ALA A 192 -24.58 56.92 -60.66
CA ALA A 192 -25.22 57.36 -61.91
C ALA A 192 -25.48 58.88 -61.99
N GLY A 193 -25.58 59.60 -60.86
CA GLY A 193 -25.77 61.04 -60.87
C GLY A 193 -26.01 61.66 -59.48
N PRO A 194 -26.31 62.98 -59.42
CA PRO A 194 -26.28 63.75 -58.16
C PRO A 194 -27.44 63.48 -57.19
N TRP A 195 -28.27 62.48 -57.48
CA TRP A 195 -29.56 62.24 -56.84
C TRP A 195 -29.53 61.05 -55.87
N GLY A 196 -28.43 60.29 -55.85
CA GLY A 196 -28.32 59.13 -54.98
C GLY A 196 -27.94 59.48 -53.54
N PRO A 197 -28.26 58.60 -52.59
CA PRO A 197 -28.06 58.84 -51.16
C PRO A 197 -26.59 58.77 -50.70
N ASN A 198 -25.71 58.05 -51.42
CA ASN A 198 -24.38 57.66 -50.93
C ASN A 198 -23.28 58.25 -51.81
N GLU A 199 -22.72 59.39 -51.39
CA GLU A 199 -21.68 60.12 -52.12
C GLU A 199 -21.93 60.23 -53.65
N PRO A 200 -22.99 60.92 -54.07
CA PRO A 200 -23.44 60.85 -55.45
C PRO A 200 -22.46 61.50 -56.43
N ASN A 201 -22.47 61.01 -57.66
CA ASN A 201 -21.73 61.60 -58.78
C ASN A 201 -22.27 63.00 -59.06
N ARG A 202 -21.42 64.02 -58.89
CA ARG A 202 -21.81 65.43 -59.02
C ARG A 202 -22.13 65.83 -60.45
N PHE A 203 -21.66 65.04 -61.42
CA PHE A 203 -21.88 65.28 -62.85
C PHE A 203 -23.14 64.55 -63.31
N GLN A 204 -23.77 65.08 -64.36
CA GLN A 204 -24.92 64.46 -64.99
C GLN A 204 -24.49 63.67 -66.23
N PRO A 205 -25.25 62.64 -66.67
CA PRO A 205 -24.90 61.87 -67.87
C PRO A 205 -24.73 62.71 -69.15
N ASN A 206 -25.36 63.89 -69.22
CA ASN A 206 -25.20 64.85 -70.33
C ASN A 206 -23.86 65.62 -70.30
N GLN A 207 -23.04 65.46 -69.25
CA GLN A 207 -21.70 66.02 -69.09
C GLN A 207 -20.64 64.92 -69.30
N ALA A 208 -20.74 64.22 -70.43
CA ALA A 208 -20.02 62.97 -70.71
C ALA A 208 -18.50 62.97 -70.39
N PRO A 209 -17.70 64.02 -70.70
CA PRO A 209 -16.26 64.00 -70.43
C PRO A 209 -15.89 63.93 -68.94
N GLN A 210 -16.77 64.42 -68.06
CA GLN A 210 -16.55 64.48 -66.62
C GLN A 210 -17.34 63.39 -65.89
N TRP A 211 -18.52 63.02 -66.41
CA TRP A 211 -19.39 62.01 -65.82
C TRP A 211 -18.82 60.60 -65.93
N ALA A 212 -18.31 60.21 -67.11
CA ALA A 212 -17.94 58.81 -67.38
C ALA A 212 -16.80 58.29 -66.47
N PRO A 213 -15.71 59.04 -66.22
CA PRO A 213 -14.66 58.59 -65.29
C PRO A 213 -15.19 58.42 -63.86
N VAL A 214 -15.96 59.39 -63.36
CA VAL A 214 -16.49 59.37 -61.99
C VAL A 214 -17.54 58.27 -61.80
N PHE A 215 -18.37 58.02 -62.82
CA PHE A 215 -19.31 56.90 -62.83
C PHE A 215 -18.57 55.56 -62.76
N ALA A 216 -17.55 55.37 -63.60
CA ALA A 216 -16.78 54.13 -63.65
C ALA A 216 -16.11 53.83 -62.31
N ASP A 217 -15.47 54.82 -61.68
CA ASP A 217 -14.81 54.67 -60.38
C ASP A 217 -15.83 54.28 -59.29
N LYS A 218 -16.94 55.03 -59.18
CA LYS A 218 -17.94 54.80 -58.12
C LYS A 218 -18.73 53.51 -58.31
N MET A 219 -19.08 53.15 -59.54
CA MET A 219 -19.75 51.88 -59.86
C MET A 219 -18.84 50.69 -59.54
N SER A 220 -17.56 50.78 -59.89
CA SER A 220 -16.60 49.71 -59.62
C SER A 220 -16.37 49.54 -58.12
N ALA A 221 -16.30 50.63 -57.36
CA ALA A 221 -16.23 50.59 -55.90
C ALA A 221 -17.46 49.93 -55.27
N ALA A 222 -18.67 50.27 -55.74
CA ALA A 222 -19.90 49.66 -55.23
C ALA A 222 -19.98 48.14 -55.48
N ILE A 223 -19.50 47.67 -56.65
CA ILE A 223 -19.42 46.25 -56.95
C ILE A 223 -18.33 45.57 -56.11
N ALA A 224 -17.17 46.20 -55.98
CA ALA A 224 -16.06 45.67 -55.18
C ALA A 224 -16.47 45.50 -53.72
N GLU A 225 -17.12 46.50 -53.12
CA GLU A 225 -17.61 46.44 -51.74
C GLU A 225 -18.64 45.31 -51.53
N ALA A 226 -19.56 45.12 -52.48
CA ALA A 226 -20.52 44.00 -52.43
C ALA A 226 -19.83 42.63 -52.53
N LEU A 227 -18.77 42.51 -53.35
CA LEU A 227 -17.98 41.29 -53.48
C LEU A 227 -17.08 41.04 -52.27
N GLU A 228 -16.50 42.09 -51.69
CA GLU A 228 -15.70 42.03 -50.47
C GLU A 228 -16.56 41.61 -49.27
N GLY A 229 -17.76 42.17 -49.12
CA GLY A 229 -18.72 41.72 -48.10
C GLY A 229 -19.12 40.25 -48.25
N MET A 230 -19.34 39.76 -49.47
CA MET A 230 -19.56 38.32 -49.72
C MET A 230 -18.34 37.47 -49.35
N ALA A 231 -17.13 37.96 -49.63
CA ALA A 231 -15.90 37.25 -49.29
C ALA A 231 -15.68 37.18 -47.77
N GLU A 232 -16.06 38.21 -47.03
CA GLU A 232 -16.05 38.23 -45.57
C GLU A 232 -17.08 37.25 -44.97
N GLU A 233 -18.29 37.15 -45.54
CA GLU A 233 -19.30 36.17 -45.12
C GLU A 233 -18.88 34.71 -45.39
N LEU A 234 -18.07 34.49 -46.43
CA LEU A 234 -17.51 33.19 -46.80
C LEU A 234 -16.23 32.83 -46.02
N ALA A 235 -15.65 33.75 -45.25
CA ALA A 235 -14.45 33.49 -44.48
C ALA A 235 -14.74 32.42 -43.40
N PRO A 236 -14.06 31.27 -43.41
CA PRO A 236 -14.32 30.23 -42.41
C PRO A 236 -13.98 30.76 -41.02
N SER A 237 -14.89 30.55 -40.07
CA SER A 237 -14.59 30.82 -38.66
C SER A 237 -13.35 30.01 -38.23
N PRO A 238 -12.43 30.60 -37.44
CA PRO A 238 -11.24 29.90 -37.00
C PRO A 238 -11.62 28.63 -36.23
N ILE A 239 -11.12 27.48 -36.69
CA ILE A 239 -11.37 26.19 -36.05
C ILE A 239 -10.62 26.16 -34.72
N ASP A 240 -11.35 26.01 -33.61
CA ASP A 240 -10.73 25.83 -32.29
C ASP A 240 -10.21 24.39 -32.14
N LEU A 241 -8.89 24.24 -32.22
CA LEU A 241 -8.20 22.97 -32.04
C LEU A 241 -7.81 22.69 -30.58
N SER A 242 -8.04 23.63 -29.66
CA SER A 242 -7.57 23.52 -28.28
C SER A 242 -8.17 22.32 -27.54
N GLY A 243 -9.47 22.05 -27.71
CA GLY A 243 -10.18 20.91 -27.12
C GLY A 243 -9.67 19.54 -27.63
N PRO A 244 -9.66 19.30 -28.96
CA PRO A 244 -9.10 18.08 -29.54
C PRO A 244 -7.63 17.83 -29.16
N LEU A 245 -6.78 18.86 -29.23
CA LEU A 245 -5.36 18.74 -28.87
C LEU A 245 -5.17 18.44 -27.38
N SER A 246 -5.96 19.07 -26.49
CA SER A 246 -5.95 18.78 -25.06
C SER A 246 -6.37 17.33 -24.76
N THR A 247 -7.40 16.83 -25.45
CA THR A 247 -7.88 15.45 -25.31
C THR A 247 -6.83 14.45 -25.77
N LEU A 248 -6.19 14.70 -26.91
CA LEU A 248 -5.08 13.89 -27.41
C LEU A 248 -3.90 13.92 -26.43
N ALA A 249 -3.49 15.09 -25.96
CA ALA A 249 -2.39 15.24 -25.00
C ALA A 249 -2.65 14.45 -23.70
N LYS A 250 -3.89 14.46 -23.19
CA LYS A 250 -4.30 13.67 -22.02
C LYS A 250 -4.24 12.17 -22.29
N ALA A 251 -4.71 11.73 -23.45
CA ALA A 251 -4.67 10.31 -23.85
C ALA A 251 -3.21 9.82 -23.97
N VAL A 252 -2.35 10.58 -24.65
CA VAL A 252 -0.92 10.29 -24.79
C VAL A 252 -0.23 10.26 -23.43
N THR A 253 -0.44 11.26 -22.58
CA THR A 253 0.16 11.32 -21.23
C THR A 253 -0.24 10.11 -20.40
N THR A 254 -1.52 9.71 -20.46
CA THR A 254 -2.03 8.55 -19.73
C THR A 254 -1.40 7.25 -20.25
N HIS A 255 -1.32 7.09 -21.58
CA HIS A 255 -0.74 5.91 -22.20
C HIS A 255 0.77 5.78 -21.90
N VAL A 256 1.55 6.87 -22.06
CA VAL A 256 2.97 6.89 -21.72
C VAL A 256 3.18 6.59 -20.23
N GLY A 257 2.35 7.15 -19.34
CA GLY A 257 2.40 6.86 -17.91
C GLY A 257 2.16 5.37 -17.60
N LYS A 258 1.16 4.74 -18.23
CA LYS A 258 0.88 3.30 -18.08
C LYS A 258 2.01 2.43 -18.64
N ALA A 259 2.55 2.79 -19.81
CA ALA A 259 3.67 2.09 -20.42
C ALA A 259 4.89 2.14 -19.49
N LEU A 260 5.29 3.34 -19.05
CA LEU A 260 6.43 3.52 -18.14
C LEU A 260 6.24 2.77 -16.82
N ALA A 261 5.04 2.79 -16.25
CA ALA A 261 4.73 2.02 -15.04
C ALA A 261 4.90 0.50 -15.25
N SER A 262 4.48 -0.02 -16.41
CA SER A 262 4.61 -1.44 -16.76
C SER A 262 6.07 -1.84 -16.93
N PHE A 263 6.86 -1.04 -17.64
CA PHE A 263 8.31 -1.24 -17.79
C PHE A 263 9.05 -1.13 -16.45
N SER A 264 8.76 -0.09 -15.66
CA SER A 264 9.39 0.12 -14.35
C SER A 264 9.04 -1.01 -13.37
N GLY A 265 7.81 -1.51 -13.39
CA GLY A 265 7.40 -2.64 -12.55
C GLY A 265 8.16 -3.92 -12.90
N ALA A 266 8.22 -4.27 -14.18
CA ALA A 266 8.91 -5.47 -14.66
C ALA A 266 10.42 -5.44 -14.37
N THR A 267 11.07 -4.29 -14.62
CA THR A 267 12.50 -4.09 -14.34
C THR A 267 12.82 -4.08 -12.85
N ALA A 268 11.94 -3.54 -12.01
CA ALA A 268 12.11 -3.58 -10.55
C ALA A 268 12.12 -5.01 -10.00
N GLY A 269 11.22 -5.89 -10.49
CA GLY A 269 11.20 -7.29 -10.09
C GLY A 269 12.50 -8.03 -10.42
N LEU A 270 13.04 -7.80 -11.63
CA LEU A 270 14.31 -8.39 -12.07
C LEU A 270 15.48 -7.85 -11.25
N GLN A 271 15.58 -6.53 -11.09
CA GLN A 271 16.65 -5.89 -10.33
C GLN A 271 16.68 -6.38 -8.87
N ARG A 272 15.52 -6.56 -8.23
CA ARG A 272 15.46 -7.14 -6.86
C ARG A 272 16.05 -8.54 -6.83
N ARG A 273 15.62 -9.45 -7.72
CA ARG A 273 16.14 -10.83 -7.74
C ARG A 273 17.65 -10.87 -8.00
N THR A 274 18.14 -10.07 -8.93
CA THR A 274 19.59 -9.95 -9.21
C THR A 274 20.36 -9.42 -8.00
N ASN A 275 19.86 -8.39 -7.34
CA ASN A 275 20.47 -7.85 -6.13
C ASN A 275 20.53 -8.88 -5.00
N LEU A 276 19.46 -9.67 -4.81
CA LEU A 276 19.43 -10.73 -3.81
C LEU A 276 20.45 -11.82 -4.11
N LEU A 277 20.56 -12.25 -5.36
CA LEU A 277 21.58 -13.22 -5.78
C LEU A 277 22.99 -12.66 -5.51
N TRP A 278 23.26 -11.42 -5.92
CA TRP A 278 24.54 -10.78 -5.63
C TRP A 278 24.83 -10.72 -4.13
N TRP A 279 23.85 -10.34 -3.31
CA TRP A 279 24.00 -10.27 -1.85
C TRP A 279 24.31 -11.65 -1.25
N LYS A 280 23.63 -12.71 -1.70
CA LYS A 280 23.90 -14.09 -1.26
C LYS A 280 25.31 -14.53 -1.65
N GLU A 281 25.74 -14.28 -2.89
CA GLU A 281 27.06 -14.71 -3.36
C GLU A 281 28.22 -13.90 -2.77
N ALA A 282 28.02 -12.59 -2.55
CA ALA A 282 29.04 -11.73 -1.97
C ALA A 282 29.25 -11.97 -0.47
N LEU A 283 28.25 -12.54 0.22
CA LEU A 283 28.25 -12.79 1.67
C LEU A 283 28.76 -11.60 2.49
N TYR A 284 28.35 -10.39 2.11
CA TYR A 284 28.80 -9.15 2.74
C TYR A 284 27.64 -8.42 3.40
N SER A 285 27.85 -7.93 4.63
CA SER A 285 26.90 -7.11 5.37
C SER A 285 27.08 -5.62 5.09
N PRO A 286 26.12 -4.95 4.42
CA PRO A 286 26.13 -3.50 4.33
C PRO A 286 25.92 -2.81 5.69
N SER A 287 25.22 -3.44 6.64
CA SER A 287 24.97 -2.86 7.96
C SER A 287 26.20 -2.92 8.88
N ALA A 288 26.97 -4.00 8.84
CA ALA A 288 28.17 -4.16 9.67
C ALA A 288 29.48 -3.79 8.94
N HIS A 289 29.42 -3.54 7.62
CA HIS A 289 30.56 -3.27 6.76
C HIS A 289 31.65 -4.37 6.80
N ALA A 290 31.22 -5.63 6.93
CA ALA A 290 32.09 -6.80 7.04
C ALA A 290 31.52 -8.00 6.28
N SER A 291 32.39 -8.98 5.97
CA SER A 291 31.96 -10.29 5.48
C SER A 291 31.16 -11.01 6.56
N TYR A 292 30.04 -11.65 6.20
CA TYR A 292 29.30 -12.51 7.13
C TYR A 292 30.13 -13.71 7.60
N LEU A 293 31.12 -14.14 6.80
CA LEU A 293 32.02 -15.24 7.15
C LEU A 293 33.01 -14.88 8.27
N ASP A 294 33.25 -13.59 8.49
CA ASP A 294 34.13 -13.08 9.55
C ASP A 294 33.38 -12.81 10.86
N LEU A 295 32.06 -13.04 10.88
CA LEU A 295 31.19 -12.79 12.02
C LEU A 295 30.75 -14.12 12.67
N PRO A 296 30.43 -14.12 13.97
CA PRO A 296 29.81 -15.28 14.62
C PRO A 296 28.49 -15.67 13.92
N PRO A 297 28.20 -16.97 13.72
CA PRO A 297 27.12 -17.41 12.83
C PRO A 297 25.72 -16.88 13.18
N PHE A 298 25.41 -16.75 14.48
CA PHE A 298 24.09 -16.30 14.93
C PHE A 298 23.90 -14.80 14.71
N GLU A 299 24.88 -13.98 15.02
CA GLU A 299 24.83 -12.56 14.75
C GLU A 299 24.93 -12.25 13.26
N ALA A 300 25.74 -13.02 12.51
CA ALA A 300 25.74 -12.99 11.06
C ALA A 300 24.33 -13.28 10.51
N SER A 301 23.64 -14.30 11.00
CA SER A 301 22.27 -14.63 10.57
C SER A 301 21.25 -13.52 10.91
N ALA A 302 21.40 -12.84 12.05
CA ALA A 302 20.57 -11.70 12.43
C ALA A 302 20.83 -10.47 11.55
N LEU A 303 22.09 -10.21 11.21
CA LEU A 303 22.47 -9.16 10.26
C LEU A 303 22.03 -9.50 8.84
N MET A 304 22.08 -10.77 8.43
CA MET A 304 21.53 -11.21 7.16
C MET A 304 20.02 -10.95 7.08
N ALA A 305 19.28 -11.22 8.16
CA ALA A 305 17.86 -10.89 8.27
C ALA A 305 17.61 -9.37 8.13
N LEU A 306 18.41 -8.54 8.80
CA LEU A 306 18.35 -7.07 8.71
C LEU A 306 18.65 -6.55 7.30
N ASP A 307 19.75 -7.01 6.72
CA ASP A 307 20.24 -6.55 5.42
C ASP A 307 19.31 -7.00 4.29
N LEU A 308 18.81 -8.22 4.36
CA LEU A 308 17.75 -8.68 3.48
C LEU A 308 16.53 -7.79 3.65
N HIS A 309 16.03 -7.61 4.88
CA HIS A 309 14.87 -6.76 5.15
C HIS A 309 15.02 -5.35 4.52
N LYS A 310 16.18 -4.71 4.64
CA LYS A 310 16.45 -3.38 4.04
C LYS A 310 16.36 -3.36 2.51
N GLN A 311 16.64 -4.47 1.84
CA GLN A 311 16.60 -4.58 0.37
C GLN A 311 15.19 -4.88 -0.18
N LEU A 312 14.28 -5.34 0.68
CA LEU A 312 12.96 -5.81 0.24
C LEU A 312 11.88 -4.75 0.37
N PRO A 313 10.78 -4.86 -0.40
CA PRO A 313 9.53 -4.18 -0.08
C PRO A 313 8.84 -4.76 1.17
N THR A 314 7.69 -4.19 1.53
CA THR A 314 6.88 -4.66 2.68
C THR A 314 6.29 -6.05 2.42
N TYR A 315 5.89 -6.33 1.19
CA TYR A 315 5.32 -7.61 0.79
C TYR A 315 6.40 -8.45 0.10
N SER A 316 6.73 -9.60 0.68
CA SER A 316 7.72 -10.53 0.14
C SER A 316 7.12 -11.93 0.05
N PRO A 317 7.29 -12.65 -1.08
CA PRO A 317 6.74 -13.99 -1.23
C PRO A 317 7.42 -14.97 -0.28
N ALA A 318 6.76 -16.08 0.05
CA ALA A 318 7.31 -17.13 0.91
C ALA A 318 8.71 -17.63 0.47
N SER A 319 8.99 -17.61 -0.84
CA SER A 319 10.29 -17.96 -1.43
C SER A 319 11.46 -17.12 -0.90
N VAL A 320 11.22 -15.88 -0.46
CA VAL A 320 12.25 -15.02 0.14
C VAL A 320 12.70 -15.55 1.51
N SER A 321 11.78 -16.09 2.32
CA SER A 321 12.16 -16.70 3.61
C SER A 321 12.98 -17.97 3.38
N ALA A 322 12.62 -18.77 2.36
CA ALA A 322 13.41 -19.94 1.96
C ALA A 322 14.81 -19.52 1.45
N PHE A 323 14.88 -18.44 0.66
CA PHE A 323 16.14 -17.87 0.19
C PHE A 323 17.04 -17.41 1.33
N LEU A 324 16.50 -16.73 2.35
CA LEU A 324 17.25 -16.33 3.54
C LEU A 324 17.85 -17.55 4.25
N ARG A 325 17.04 -18.59 4.47
CA ARG A 325 17.53 -19.82 5.11
C ARG A 325 18.70 -20.42 4.35
N GLU A 326 18.58 -20.50 3.02
CA GLU A 326 19.65 -21.03 2.17
C GLU A 326 20.90 -20.14 2.19
N ALA A 327 20.74 -18.82 2.23
CA ALA A 327 21.87 -17.90 2.37
C ALA A 327 22.58 -18.09 3.73
N ILE A 328 21.83 -18.27 4.82
CA ILE A 328 22.40 -18.53 6.16
C ILE A 328 23.13 -19.88 6.20
N ARG A 329 22.71 -20.88 5.42
CA ARG A 329 23.41 -22.18 5.33
C ARG A 329 24.82 -22.08 4.74
N CYS A 330 25.15 -20.98 4.06
CA CYS A 330 26.51 -20.72 3.59
C CYS A 330 27.47 -20.31 4.71
N LEU A 331 26.97 -19.98 5.92
CA LEU A 331 27.80 -19.61 7.06
C LEU A 331 28.51 -20.85 7.65
N PRO A 332 29.70 -20.66 8.24
CA PRO A 332 30.39 -21.75 8.92
C PRO A 332 29.59 -22.23 10.13
N VAL A 333 29.59 -23.54 10.36
CA VAL A 333 29.06 -24.11 11.61
C VAL A 333 30.01 -23.74 12.75
N GLU A 334 29.45 -23.31 13.87
CA GLU A 334 30.22 -22.89 15.04
C GLU A 334 31.06 -24.06 15.59
N LYS A 335 32.38 -23.89 15.66
CA LYS A 335 33.29 -24.93 16.16
C LYS A 335 33.18 -25.02 17.68
N GLY A 336 32.73 -26.16 18.19
CA GLY A 336 32.66 -26.44 19.63
C GLY A 336 31.26 -26.56 20.21
N SER A 337 30.20 -26.37 19.42
CA SER A 337 28.84 -26.72 19.85
C SER A 337 28.74 -28.25 19.98
N GLN A 338 28.71 -28.79 21.20
CA GLN A 338 28.24 -30.15 21.42
C GLN A 338 26.74 -30.18 21.11
N GLY A 339 26.37 -30.43 19.85
CA GLY A 339 24.99 -30.42 19.36
C GLY A 339 24.87 -30.04 17.88
N ASN A 340 23.64 -30.04 17.35
CA ASN A 340 23.27 -29.74 15.96
C ASN A 340 23.51 -28.27 15.52
N GLY A 341 24.42 -27.53 16.18
CA GLY A 341 24.63 -26.10 15.92
C GLY A 341 23.52 -25.19 16.46
N GLU A 342 22.90 -25.59 17.57
CA GLU A 342 21.80 -24.87 18.22
C GLU A 342 22.27 -24.09 19.46
N ARG A 343 21.66 -22.94 19.74
CA ARG A 343 21.87 -22.14 20.95
C ARG A 343 20.54 -21.78 21.59
N ASP A 344 20.55 -21.56 22.92
CA ASP A 344 19.35 -21.12 23.63
C ASP A 344 18.99 -19.67 23.27
N VAL A 345 17.69 -19.39 23.13
CA VAL A 345 17.17 -18.07 22.80
C VAL A 345 17.65 -17.02 23.81
N LEU A 346 17.79 -17.37 25.10
CA LEU A 346 18.27 -16.44 26.11
C LEU A 346 19.66 -15.89 25.76
N SER A 347 20.60 -16.76 25.42
CA SER A 347 21.94 -16.38 24.96
C SER A 347 21.90 -15.59 23.66
N LEU A 348 21.05 -15.98 22.71
CA LEU A 348 20.91 -15.27 21.42
C LEU A 348 20.41 -13.83 21.60
N VAL A 349 19.42 -13.63 22.46
CA VAL A 349 18.91 -12.29 22.77
C VAL A 349 19.95 -11.49 23.54
N HIS A 350 20.70 -12.12 24.45
CA HIS A 350 21.80 -11.46 25.14
C HIS A 350 22.86 -10.93 24.16
N ASP A 351 23.35 -11.76 23.25
CA ASP A 351 24.36 -11.37 22.25
C ASP A 351 23.82 -10.29 21.30
N ALA A 352 22.56 -10.40 20.86
CA ALA A 352 21.91 -9.36 20.07
C ALA A 352 21.84 -8.01 20.81
N ARG A 353 21.76 -8.01 22.14
CA ARG A 353 21.75 -6.82 23.00
C ARG A 353 23.14 -6.23 23.25
N THR A 354 24.19 -7.05 23.34
CA THR A 354 25.50 -6.62 23.84
C THR A 354 26.57 -6.51 22.76
N THR A 355 26.52 -7.36 21.73
CA THR A 355 27.56 -7.43 20.69
C THR A 355 27.63 -6.13 19.87
N ALA A 356 28.84 -5.64 19.59
CA ALA A 356 29.07 -4.32 19.02
C ALA A 356 28.47 -4.16 17.61
N PHE A 357 28.76 -5.10 16.70
CA PHE A 357 28.29 -5.06 15.31
C PHE A 357 26.77 -5.32 15.17
N MET A 358 26.08 -5.69 16.25
CA MET A 358 24.60 -5.76 16.30
C MET A 358 23.93 -4.40 16.54
N GLN A 359 24.71 -3.32 16.72
CA GLN A 359 24.18 -1.96 16.90
C GLN A 359 23.18 -1.54 15.80
N PRO A 360 23.43 -1.74 14.48
CA PRO A 360 22.48 -1.37 13.45
C PRO A 360 21.14 -2.10 13.58
N PHE A 361 21.17 -3.36 14.03
CA PHE A 361 19.97 -4.15 14.29
C PHE A 361 19.18 -3.56 15.45
N ARG A 362 19.84 -3.32 16.60
CA ARG A 362 19.20 -2.73 17.78
C ARG A 362 18.56 -1.38 17.49
N MET A 363 19.26 -0.51 16.76
CA MET A 363 18.73 0.80 16.38
C MET A 363 17.44 0.69 15.56
N LEU A 364 17.41 -0.20 14.58
CA LEU A 364 16.20 -0.40 13.78
C LEU A 364 15.07 -1.04 14.59
N ALA A 365 15.39 -2.03 15.43
CA ALA A 365 14.42 -2.67 16.32
C ALA A 365 13.76 -1.65 17.27
N ALA A 366 14.56 -0.75 17.85
CA ALA A 366 14.08 0.32 18.72
C ALA A 366 13.21 1.35 17.98
N GLN A 367 13.51 1.62 16.71
CA GLN A 367 12.71 2.51 15.86
C GLN A 367 11.35 1.89 15.51
N TYR A 368 11.32 0.57 15.31
CA TYR A 368 10.14 -0.14 14.85
C TYR A 368 9.17 -0.54 15.95
N THR A 369 9.68 -0.80 17.15
CA THR A 369 8.88 -1.33 18.23
C THR A 369 9.03 -0.45 19.47
N PRO A 370 7.96 -0.21 20.25
CA PRO A 370 8.09 0.43 21.54
C PRO A 370 8.75 -0.50 22.56
N ALA A 371 9.11 0.06 23.71
CA ALA A 371 9.57 -0.72 24.86
C ALA A 371 8.51 -1.78 25.26
N PRO A 372 8.94 -2.95 25.75
CA PRO A 372 8.04 -4.04 26.11
C PRO A 372 7.13 -3.66 27.28
N VAL A 373 5.81 -3.84 27.12
CA VAL A 373 4.80 -3.61 28.19
C VAL A 373 4.06 -4.90 28.54
N GLY A 374 3.88 -5.81 27.58
CA GLY A 374 3.25 -7.12 27.75
C GLY A 374 3.79 -8.10 26.72
N ARG A 375 3.01 -9.12 26.36
CA ARG A 375 3.33 -10.07 25.28
C ARG A 375 3.54 -9.33 23.94
N GLY A 376 4.67 -9.57 23.29
CA GLY A 376 5.11 -8.89 22.07
C GLY A 376 6.38 -9.49 21.46
N PRO A 377 6.91 -8.87 20.39
CA PRO A 377 8.01 -9.44 19.60
C PRO A 377 9.36 -9.37 20.34
N LEU A 378 10.29 -10.26 20.00
CA LEU A 378 11.68 -10.19 20.49
C LEU A 378 12.37 -8.89 20.12
N LEU A 379 12.01 -8.30 18.97
CA LEU A 379 12.51 -6.99 18.54
C LEU A 379 12.37 -5.91 19.64
N SER A 380 11.28 -5.91 20.41
CA SER A 380 11.11 -4.96 21.52
C SER A 380 12.16 -5.14 22.62
N LEU A 381 12.51 -6.39 22.95
CA LEU A 381 13.53 -6.72 23.95
C LEU A 381 14.94 -6.40 23.46
N ILE A 382 15.21 -6.63 22.17
CA ILE A 382 16.52 -6.36 21.55
C ILE A 382 16.74 -4.85 21.38
N GLY A 383 15.72 -4.12 20.93
CA GLY A 383 15.78 -2.68 20.67
C GLY A 383 15.81 -1.82 21.93
N HIS A 384 15.18 -2.27 23.02
CA HIS A 384 15.08 -1.52 24.27
C HIS A 384 15.74 -2.27 25.43
N PRO A 385 17.08 -2.40 25.42
CA PRO A 385 17.78 -3.08 26.49
C PRO A 385 17.59 -2.33 27.82
N GLN A 386 16.90 -2.93 28.79
CA GLN A 386 16.87 -2.43 30.17
C GLN A 386 18.13 -2.93 30.92
N GLY A 387 18.92 -2.01 31.49
CA GLY A 387 20.05 -2.35 32.36
C GLY A 387 21.23 -3.08 31.68
N SER A 388 21.89 -3.98 32.42
CA SER A 388 23.20 -4.61 32.11
C SER A 388 23.23 -5.56 30.90
N GLY A 389 22.16 -5.67 30.11
CA GLY A 389 22.08 -6.59 28.97
C GLY A 389 21.60 -8.01 29.32
N ALA A 390 21.54 -8.38 30.60
CA ALA A 390 20.93 -9.64 31.03
C ALA A 390 19.40 -9.59 30.93
N ILE A 391 18.78 -10.71 30.54
CA ILE A 391 17.33 -10.93 30.65
C ILE A 391 17.16 -12.11 31.60
N GLU A 392 16.29 -11.99 32.59
CA GLU A 392 15.91 -13.14 33.39
C GLU A 392 15.00 -14.06 32.56
N GLU A 393 15.19 -15.38 32.65
CA GLU A 393 14.43 -16.37 31.87
C GLU A 393 12.90 -16.17 31.94
N GLY A 394 12.36 -15.87 33.13
CA GLY A 394 10.94 -15.55 33.31
C GLY A 394 10.48 -14.31 32.56
N THR A 395 11.35 -13.32 32.36
CA THR A 395 11.05 -12.10 31.59
C THR A 395 10.83 -12.42 30.11
N LEU A 396 11.62 -13.35 29.56
CA LEU A 396 11.47 -13.78 28.16
C LEU A 396 10.13 -14.51 27.97
N ARG A 397 9.77 -15.43 28.88
CA ARG A 397 8.48 -16.11 28.82
C ARG A 397 7.30 -15.17 29.04
N VAL A 398 7.44 -14.09 29.79
CA VAL A 398 6.37 -13.09 30.02
C VAL A 398 6.23 -12.11 28.84
N HIS A 399 7.31 -11.73 28.17
CA HIS A 399 7.24 -10.76 27.06
C HIS A 399 7.21 -11.40 25.68
N ALA A 400 7.97 -12.46 25.41
CA ALA A 400 8.09 -13.04 24.07
C ALA A 400 7.32 -14.35 23.85
N GLY A 401 6.86 -14.98 24.94
CA GLY A 401 6.09 -16.24 24.87
C GLY A 401 6.96 -17.46 24.61
N MET A 402 8.28 -17.33 24.73
CA MET A 402 9.24 -18.41 24.56
C MET A 402 9.99 -18.64 25.86
N ASP A 403 10.30 -19.91 26.13
CA ASP A 403 11.17 -20.29 27.22
C ASP A 403 12.63 -19.91 26.90
N GLY A 404 13.40 -19.46 27.90
CA GLY A 404 14.79 -19.06 27.70
C GLY A 404 15.67 -20.20 27.19
N SER A 405 15.37 -21.44 27.59
CA SER A 405 16.08 -22.65 27.19
C SER A 405 15.76 -23.16 25.79
N THR A 406 14.73 -22.59 25.13
CA THR A 406 14.34 -22.94 23.75
C THR A 406 15.56 -22.88 22.84
N LYS A 407 15.82 -23.95 22.09
CA LYS A 407 16.99 -24.05 21.20
C LYS A 407 16.63 -23.63 19.78
N MET A 408 17.53 -22.88 19.14
CA MET A 408 17.41 -22.44 17.75
C MET A 408 18.74 -22.63 17.01
N THR A 409 18.65 -23.05 15.76
CA THR A 409 19.74 -22.94 14.79
C THR A 409 19.88 -21.50 14.28
N ALA A 410 21.02 -21.16 13.67
CA ALA A 410 21.21 -19.84 13.06
C ALA A 410 20.15 -19.53 11.96
N SER A 411 19.71 -20.56 11.22
CA SER A 411 18.69 -20.40 10.19
C SER A 411 17.32 -20.06 10.76
N GLU A 412 16.92 -20.71 11.85
CA GLU A 412 15.68 -20.41 12.58
C GLU A 412 15.73 -19.02 13.21
N TRP A 413 16.84 -18.67 13.87
CA TRP A 413 17.05 -17.36 14.47
C TRP A 413 16.94 -16.22 13.45
N GLY A 414 17.70 -16.30 12.35
CA GLY A 414 17.65 -15.30 11.28
C GLY A 414 16.25 -15.20 10.64
N THR A 415 15.59 -16.33 10.39
CA THR A 415 14.22 -16.34 9.84
C THR A 415 13.20 -15.73 10.81
N TYR A 416 13.34 -16.04 12.10
CA TYR A 416 12.49 -15.52 13.16
C TYR A 416 12.57 -13.99 13.21
N LEU A 417 13.78 -13.45 13.26
CA LEU A 417 14.04 -12.00 13.28
C LEU A 417 13.58 -11.31 11.99
N PHE A 418 13.80 -11.94 10.83
CA PHE A 418 13.35 -11.43 9.54
C PHE A 418 11.83 -11.23 9.50
N ARG A 419 11.07 -12.21 9.99
CA ARG A 419 9.61 -12.13 10.07
C ARG A 419 9.15 -11.00 10.97
N GLU A 420 9.76 -10.85 12.15
CA GLU A 420 9.43 -9.74 13.04
C GLU A 420 9.77 -8.37 12.44
N LEU A 421 10.89 -8.23 11.72
CA LEU A 421 11.23 -7.01 10.97
C LEU A 421 10.19 -6.70 9.88
N GLN A 422 9.76 -7.71 9.11
CA GLN A 422 8.74 -7.53 8.07
C GLN A 422 7.38 -7.15 8.67
N THR A 423 6.98 -7.81 9.76
CA THR A 423 5.81 -7.45 10.56
C THR A 423 5.87 -5.99 11.00
N ALA A 424 6.98 -5.59 11.61
CA ALA A 424 7.10 -4.25 12.18
C ALA A 424 7.07 -3.16 11.10
N ARG A 425 7.69 -3.38 9.94
CA ARG A 425 7.57 -2.49 8.78
C ARG A 425 6.14 -2.36 8.26
N ALA A 426 5.42 -3.48 8.15
CA ALA A 426 4.05 -3.49 7.64
C ALA A 426 3.13 -2.58 8.49
N ILE A 427 3.23 -2.71 9.81
CA ILE A 427 2.35 -1.99 10.75
C ILE A 427 2.82 -0.55 11.05
N THR A 428 4.12 -0.24 10.97
CA THR A 428 4.63 1.14 11.11
C THR A 428 4.42 1.97 9.83
N GLY A 429 4.61 1.39 8.65
CA GLY A 429 4.40 2.07 7.36
C GLY A 429 2.94 2.46 7.10
N SER A 430 1.98 1.70 7.66
CA SER A 430 0.55 1.99 7.59
C SER A 430 0.18 3.27 8.34
N ALA A 431 0.80 3.54 9.50
CA ALA A 431 0.58 4.76 10.27
C ALA A 431 1.06 6.01 9.52
N ALA A 432 2.23 5.94 8.86
CA ALA A 432 2.80 7.04 8.10
C ALA A 432 1.98 7.42 6.84
N LYS A 433 1.43 6.43 6.11
CA LYS A 433 0.53 6.69 4.98
C LYS A 433 -0.80 7.33 5.41
N ARG A 434 -1.29 7.03 6.61
CA ARG A 434 -2.54 7.59 7.16
C ARG A 434 -2.36 9.05 7.60
N ALA A 435 -1.23 9.40 8.21
CA ALA A 435 -0.88 10.79 8.55
C ALA A 435 -0.75 11.69 7.31
N LYS A 436 -0.26 11.15 6.18
CA LYS A 436 -0.19 11.88 4.91
C LYS A 436 -1.56 12.16 4.29
N LYS A 437 -2.56 11.30 4.55
CA LYS A 437 -3.94 11.47 4.06
C LYS A 437 -4.75 12.49 4.87
N SER A 438 -4.44 12.69 6.17
CA SER A 438 -5.10 13.70 7.01
C SER A 438 -4.47 15.10 6.90
N GLY A 439 -3.34 15.23 6.19
CA GLY A 439 -2.59 16.49 6.04
C GLY A 439 -2.85 17.27 4.74
N SER A 440 -3.87 16.94 3.95
CA SER A 440 -4.23 17.76 2.78
C SER A 440 -4.88 19.08 3.24
N PRO A 441 -4.28 20.25 3.00
CA PRO A 441 -4.90 21.52 3.37
C PRO A 441 -6.09 21.76 2.44
N THR A 442 -7.28 21.83 3.02
CA THR A 442 -8.45 22.38 2.34
C THR A 442 -8.22 23.88 2.17
N THR A 443 -7.71 24.32 1.02
CA THR A 443 -7.60 25.73 0.66
C THR A 443 -9.02 26.28 0.44
N ARG A 444 -9.66 26.73 1.51
CA ARG A 444 -10.92 27.48 1.43
C ARG A 444 -10.57 28.95 1.17
N ALA A 445 -10.42 29.29 -0.10
CA ALA A 445 -10.43 30.69 -0.52
C ALA A 445 -11.83 31.26 -0.27
N LYS A 446 -11.96 32.18 0.70
CA LYS A 446 -13.07 33.12 0.75
C LYS A 446 -12.66 34.36 -0.04
N LYS A 447 -13.43 34.66 -1.09
CA LYS A 447 -13.68 36.03 -1.51
C LYS A 447 -14.75 36.61 -0.60
#